data_AF-A0AAF0QTG9-F1
#
_entry.id   AF-A0AAF0QTG9-F1
#
_cell.length_a   1.000
_cell.length_b   1.000
_cell.length_c   1.000
_cell.angle_alpha   90.00
_cell.angle_beta   90.00
_cell.angle_gamma   90.00
#
_symmetry.space_group_name_H-M   'P 1'
#
loop_
_entity.id
_entity.type
_entity.pdbx_description
1 polymer ?
#
loop_
_entity_poly.entity_id
_entity_poly.type
_entity_poly.pdbx_seq_one_letter_code
_entity_poly.pdbx_strand_id
1 'polypeptide(L)'
;MYCRADLIYVKLLNEAFLRFSKASGLHANLENSSLYIAGVADHTKEELLKELGYVAGVQPFRYLGVPLVSKKLSVNQFLPLIEKIAA
;
A
#
# COMPACT_ATOMS: atom_id res chain seq x y z
N MET A 1 0.72 3.88 3.06
CA MET A 1 2.15 4.24 3.15
C MET A 1 2.81 3.95 1.80
N TYR A 2 3.69 4.83 1.31
CA TYR A 2 4.43 4.62 0.06
C TYR A 2 5.88 5.09 0.23
N CYS A 3 6.84 4.28 -0.20
CA CYS A 3 8.27 4.63 -0.24
C CYS A 3 8.99 3.82 -1.33
N ARG A 4 10.27 4.16 -1.55
CA ARG A 4 11.17 3.34 -2.36
C ARG A 4 11.31 1.95 -1.72
N ALA A 5 11.28 0.91 -2.54
CA ALA A 5 11.47 -0.48 -2.12
C ALA A 5 12.95 -0.76 -1.77
N ASP A 6 13.39 -0.19 -0.66
CA ASP A 6 14.73 -0.31 -0.08
C ASP A 6 14.57 -0.45 1.44
N LEU A 7 15.34 -1.35 2.04
CA LEU A 7 15.14 -1.78 3.42
C LEU A 7 15.28 -0.63 4.41
N ILE A 8 16.17 0.34 4.15
CA ILE A 8 16.40 1.48 5.06
C ILE A 8 15.16 2.37 5.07
N TYR A 9 14.64 2.73 3.89
CA TYR A 9 13.45 3.58 3.78
C TYR A 9 12.19 2.90 4.32
N VAL A 10 12.06 1.59 4.11
CA VAL A 10 10.93 0.80 4.61
C VAL A 10 10.93 0.77 6.14
N LYS A 11 12.09 0.55 6.77
CA LYS A 11 12.24 0.58 8.23
C LYS A 11 11.89 1.94 8.82
N LEU A 12 12.42 3.01 8.25
CA LEU A 12 12.12 4.39 8.67
C LEU A 12 10.62 4.70 8.59
N LEU A 13 9.97 4.30 7.49
CA LEU A 13 8.53 4.51 7.31
C LEU A 13 7.70 3.71 8.31
N ASN A 14 8.08 2.46 8.56
CA ASN A 14 7.40 1.61 9.53
C ASN A 14 7.57 2.14 10.97
N GLU A 15 8.75 2.66 11.32
CA GLU A 15 8.98 3.28 12.62
C GLU A 15 8.08 4.51 12.83
N ALA A 16 8.01 5.40 11.83
CA ALA A 16 7.11 6.55 11.87
C ALA A 16 5.64 6.13 12.01
N PHE A 17 5.23 5.08 11.30
CA PHE A 17 3.89 4.51 11.40
C PHE A 17 3.59 3.92 12.78
N LEU A 18 4.52 3.17 13.37
CA LEU A 18 4.35 2.62 14.72
C LEU A 18 4.29 3.70 15.78
N ARG A 19 5.05 4.80 15.62
CA ARG A 19 4.94 5.98 16.50
C ARG A 19 3.55 6.61 16.40
N PHE A 20 3.01 6.77 15.19
CA PHE A 20 1.63 7.25 14.98
C PHE A 20 0.60 6.30 15.57
N SER A 21 0.75 5.00 15.34
CA SER A 21 -0.12 3.94 15.88
C SER A 21 -0.19 4.01 17.41
N LYS A 22 0.96 4.12 18.07
CA LYS A 22 1.05 4.27 19.53
C LYS A 22 0.39 5.56 20.03
N ALA A 23 0.60 6.68 19.33
CA ALA A 23 0.04 7.97 19.74
C ALA A 23 -1.48 8.06 19.54
N SER A 24 -2.01 7.44 18.48
CA SER A 24 -3.44 7.47 18.14
C SER A 24 -4.24 6.34 18.77
N GLY A 25 -3.60 5.26 19.20
CA GLY A 25 -4.26 4.01 19.60
C GLY A 25 -4.80 3.19 18.43
N LEU A 26 -4.52 3.59 17.18
CA LEU A 26 -4.96 2.86 15.99
C LEU A 26 -3.90 1.85 15.56
N HIS A 27 -4.33 0.65 15.17
CA HIS A 27 -3.45 -0.41 14.69
C HIS A 27 -3.75 -0.78 13.25
N ALA A 28 -2.72 -1.17 12.49
CA ALA A 28 -2.93 -1.75 11.17
C ALA A 28 -3.64 -3.11 11.32
N ASN A 29 -4.68 -3.33 10.52
CA ASN A 29 -5.24 -4.65 10.36
C ASN A 29 -4.43 -5.42 9.30
N LEU A 30 -3.60 -6.38 9.72
CA LEU A 30 -2.73 -7.15 8.83
C LEU A 30 -3.51 -8.05 7.85
N GLU A 31 -4.74 -8.45 8.15
CA GLU A 31 -5.58 -9.26 7.25
C GLU A 31 -6.13 -8.45 6.09
N ASN A 32 -6.45 -7.18 6.34
CA ASN A 32 -7.01 -6.26 5.34
C ASN A 32 -5.94 -5.37 4.68
N SER A 33 -4.71 -5.44 5.14
CA SER A 33 -3.59 -4.66 4.62
C SER A 33 -2.64 -5.56 3.84
N SER A 34 -2.13 -5.07 2.72
CA SER A 34 -1.19 -5.83 1.89
C SER A 34 -0.08 -4.93 1.38
N LEU A 35 1.08 -5.53 1.13
CA LEU A 35 2.25 -4.84 0.61
C LEU A 35 2.31 -5.04 -0.92
N TYR A 36 2.29 -3.92 -1.65
CA TYR A 36 2.38 -3.92 -3.11
C TYR A 36 3.77 -3.47 -3.53
N ILE A 37 4.60 -4.41 -3.99
CA ILE A 37 5.99 -4.18 -4.38
C ILE A 37 6.13 -4.41 -5.88
N ALA A 38 6.80 -3.48 -6.57
CA ALA A 38 7.14 -3.60 -7.98
C ALA A 38 8.55 -3.08 -8.25
N GLY A 39 9.19 -3.60 -9.31
CA GLY A 39 10.49 -3.09 -9.78
C GLY A 39 11.69 -3.48 -8.93
N VAL A 40 11.61 -4.55 -8.14
CA VAL A 40 12.74 -5.11 -7.38
C VAL A 40 12.87 -6.61 -7.67
N ALA A 41 14.02 -7.18 -7.33
CA ALA A 41 14.25 -8.62 -7.42
C ALA A 41 13.45 -9.39 -6.35
N ASP A 42 13.16 -10.67 -6.62
CA ASP A 42 12.30 -11.49 -5.74
C ASP A 42 12.88 -11.64 -4.33
N HIS A 43 14.20 -11.79 -4.19
CA HIS A 43 14.84 -11.86 -2.88
C HIS A 43 14.61 -10.57 -2.05
N THR A 44 14.66 -9.40 -2.69
CA THR A 44 14.38 -8.12 -2.03
C THR A 44 12.91 -8.05 -1.63
N LYS A 45 12.01 -8.52 -2.49
CA LYS A 45 10.56 -8.57 -2.18
C LYS A 45 10.28 -9.43 -0.95
N GLU A 46 10.88 -10.62 -0.87
CA GLU A 46 10.75 -11.52 0.29
C GLU A 46 11.30 -10.90 1.57
N GLU A 47 12.45 -10.23 1.49
CA GLU A 47 13.04 -9.52 2.62
C GLU A 47 12.11 -8.40 3.14
N LEU A 48 11.54 -7.60 2.24
CA LEU A 48 10.61 -6.52 2.61
C LEU A 48 9.29 -7.04 3.21
N LEU A 49 8.77 -8.16 2.69
CA LEU A 49 7.57 -8.81 3.26
C LEU A 49 7.85 -9.33 4.67
N LYS A 50 9.00 -9.96 4.87
CA LYS A 50 9.42 -10.46 6.19
C LYS A 50 9.63 -9.33 7.19
N GLU A 51 10.22 -8.21 6.76
CA GLU A 51 10.48 -7.04 7.61
C GLU A 51 9.18 -6.40 8.12
N LEU A 52 8.14 -6.32 7.27
CA LEU A 52 6.89 -5.63 7.64
C LEU A 52 5.79 -6.55 8.14
N GLY A 53 5.85 -7.86 7.86
CA GLY A 53 4.85 -8.84 8.29
C GLY A 53 3.51 -8.81 7.53
N TYR A 54 3.43 -8.09 6.40
CA TYR A 54 2.24 -8.08 5.54
C TYR A 54 2.31 -9.19 4.49
N VAL A 55 1.14 -9.61 4.01
CA VAL A 55 1.04 -10.45 2.81
C VAL A 55 1.28 -9.62 1.54
N ALA A 56 1.81 -10.28 0.51
CA ALA A 56 1.99 -9.65 -0.79
C ALA A 56 0.64 -9.38 -1.45
N GLY A 57 0.41 -8.15 -1.87
CA GLY A 57 -0.77 -7.77 -2.65
C GLY A 57 -0.65 -8.22 -4.11
N VAL A 58 -1.79 -8.53 -4.72
CA VAL A 58 -1.89 -8.92 -6.14
C VAL A 58 -2.24 -7.70 -6.99
N GLN A 59 -1.54 -7.49 -8.10
CA GLN A 59 -1.87 -6.46 -9.09
C GLN A 59 -2.70 -7.06 -10.24
N PRO A 60 -3.63 -6.30 -10.86
CA PRO A 60 -4.01 -4.91 -10.56
C PRO A 60 -4.98 -4.82 -9.37
N PHE A 61 -4.75 -3.87 -8.46
CA PHE A 61 -5.66 -3.63 -7.33
C PHE A 61 -6.39 -2.29 -7.45
N ARG A 62 -7.51 -2.18 -6.74
CA ARG A 62 -8.33 -0.97 -6.70
C ARG A 62 -8.30 -0.35 -5.31
N TYR A 63 -8.11 0.95 -5.26
CA TYR A 63 -8.27 1.74 -4.04
C TYR A 63 -9.53 2.60 -4.20
N LEU A 64 -10.49 2.45 -3.30
CA LEU A 64 -11.81 3.08 -3.38
C LEU A 64 -12.56 2.81 -4.70
N GLY A 65 -12.34 1.63 -5.31
CA GLY A 65 -12.94 1.25 -6.60
C GLY A 65 -12.18 1.72 -7.84
N VAL A 66 -11.17 2.58 -7.67
CA VAL A 66 -10.34 3.10 -8.76
C VAL A 66 -9.07 2.25 -8.91
N PRO A 67 -8.68 1.82 -10.12
CA PRO A 67 -7.42 1.10 -10.34
C PRO A 67 -6.22 1.94 -9.89
N LEU A 68 -5.35 1.39 -9.04
CA LEU A 68 -4.10 2.06 -8.68
C LEU A 68 -3.00 1.63 -9.66
N VAL A 69 -2.68 2.49 -10.62
CA VAL A 69 -1.70 2.23 -11.70
C VAL A 69 -0.77 3.43 -11.87
N SER A 70 0.43 3.20 -12.40
CA SER A 70 1.42 4.27 -12.65
C SER A 70 1.07 5.17 -13.85
N LYS A 71 0.04 4.82 -14.63
CA LYS A 71 -0.41 5.58 -15.80
C LYS A 71 -1.50 6.58 -15.42
N LYS A 72 -1.61 7.67 -16.18
CA LYS A 72 -2.73 8.61 -16.05
C LYS A 72 -4.05 7.88 -16.30
N LEU A 73 -4.94 7.94 -15.32
CA LEU A 73 -6.27 7.36 -15.40
C LEU A 73 -7.19 8.18 -16.32
N SER A 74 -8.07 7.50 -17.04
CA SER A 74 -9.14 8.15 -17.82
C SER A 74 -10.33 8.51 -16.94
N VAL A 75 -11.16 9.46 -17.40
CA VAL A 75 -12.40 9.87 -16.69
C VAL A 75 -13.28 8.65 -16.39
N ASN A 76 -13.40 7.72 -17.35
CA ASN A 76 -14.20 6.51 -17.18
C ASN A 76 -13.70 5.61 -16.04
N GLN A 77 -12.40 5.61 -15.74
CA GLN A 77 -11.85 4.83 -14.63
C GLN A 77 -12.13 5.45 -13.26
N PHE A 78 -12.50 6.74 -13.20
CA PHE A 78 -12.91 7.43 -11.98
C PHE A 78 -14.42 7.37 -11.71
N LEU A 79 -15.24 7.01 -12.71
CA LEU A 79 -16.71 6.93 -12.56
C LEU A 79 -17.16 6.17 -11.30
N PRO A 80 -16.58 4.98 -10.96
CA PRO A 80 -17.00 4.25 -9.77
C PRO A 80 -16.79 5.01 -8.45
N LEU A 81 -15.82 5.93 -8.41
CA LEU A 81 -15.58 6.78 -7.24
C LEU A 81 -16.52 7.98 -7.23
N ILE A 82 -16.75 8.60 -8.40
CA ILE A 82 -17.67 9.74 -8.54
C ILE A 82 -19.08 9.32 -8.12
N GLU A 83 -19.56 8.19 -8.61
CA GLU A 83 -20.88 7.64 -8.26
C GLU A 83 -21.04 7.40 -6.76
N LYS A 84 -19.97 6.94 -6.08
CA LYS A 84 -19.99 6.71 -4.63
C LYS A 84 -19.99 7.99 -3.80
N ILE A 85 -19.45 9.10 -4.32
CA ILE A 85 -19.40 10.38 -3.62
C ILE A 85 -20.67 11.20 -3.85
N ALA A 86 -21.28 11.05 -5.03
CA ALA A 86 -22.48 11.79 -5.41
C ALA A 86 -23.79 11.16 -4.88
N ALA A 87 -23.73 9.93 -4.37
CA ALA A 87 -24.84 9.23 -3.70
C ALA A 87 -24.93 9.64 -2.22
#